data_AF-A0A0M8SHT8-F1
#
_entry.id   AF-A0A0M8SHT8-F1
#
_cell.length_a   1.000
_cell.length_b   1.000
_cell.length_c   1.000
_cell.angle_alpha   90.00
_cell.angle_beta   90.00
_cell.angle_gamma   90.00
#
_symmetry.space_group_name_H-M   'P 1'
#
loop_
_entity.id
_entity.type
_entity.pdbx_description
1 polymer ?
#
loop_
_entity_poly.entity_id
_entity_poly.type
_entity_poly.pdbx_seq_one_letter_code
_entity_poly.pdbx_strand_id
1 'polypeptide(L)'
;MSDDIATTAPDVARVLDGVRGFAARLGATLASLTDQQADQPSLLTGWSHGQGVTHLARSADAYHRLLTLARIGAEDLGRTWTLSATGPRVSGRALLAWLAGRGGASRLRLDLPLPAPLRWPLPPVPGWG
;
A
#
# COMPACT_ATOMS: atom_id res chain seq x y z
N MET A 1 22.07 20.92 -2.25
CA MET A 1 20.92 21.78 -2.55
C MET A 1 19.68 20.96 -2.19
N SER A 2 19.33 20.98 -0.90
CA SER A 2 18.15 20.27 -0.38
C SER A 2 16.95 21.15 -0.62
N ASP A 3 16.04 20.72 -1.49
CA ASP A 3 14.66 21.16 -1.44
C ASP A 3 14.05 20.55 -0.18
N ASP A 4 13.99 21.36 0.87
CA ASP A 4 13.24 21.06 2.07
C ASP A 4 11.76 21.11 1.67
N ILE A 5 11.12 19.95 1.50
CA ILE A 5 9.70 19.83 1.18
C ILE A 5 8.91 20.23 2.44
N ALA A 6 8.89 21.52 2.74
CA ALA A 6 7.95 22.09 3.69
C ALA A 6 6.58 22.16 3.00
N THR A 7 5.91 21.01 2.85
CA THR A 7 4.52 20.94 2.36
C THR A 7 3.63 21.77 3.27
N THR A 8 3.11 22.87 2.75
CA THR A 8 2.19 23.74 3.50
C THR A 8 0.80 23.09 3.66
N ALA A 9 0.03 23.49 4.66
CA ALA A 9 -1.35 22.99 4.83
C ALA A 9 -2.24 23.11 3.56
N PRO A 10 -2.26 24.23 2.80
CA PRO A 10 -3.00 24.31 1.54
C PRO A 10 -2.43 23.40 0.44
N ASP A 11 -1.16 23.02 0.53
CA ASP A 11 -0.55 22.02 -0.36
C ASP A 11 -1.03 20.61 -0.02
N VAL A 12 -1.08 20.26 1.27
CA VAL A 12 -1.67 18.98 1.75
C VAL A 12 -3.13 18.86 1.32
N ALA A 13 -3.94 19.90 1.52
CA ALA A 13 -5.37 19.87 1.17
C ALA A 13 -5.57 19.58 -0.33
N ARG A 14 -4.79 20.24 -1.19
CA ARG A 14 -4.84 20.02 -2.64
C ARG A 14 -4.39 18.62 -3.04
N VAL A 15 -3.33 18.11 -2.41
CA VAL A 15 -2.88 16.72 -2.65
C VAL A 15 -3.97 15.74 -2.24
N LEU A 16 -4.61 15.92 -1.09
CA LEU A 16 -5.70 15.07 -0.63
C LEU A 16 -6.90 15.12 -1.57
N ASP A 17 -7.28 16.31 -2.06
CA ASP A 17 -8.36 16.45 -3.05
C ASP A 17 -7.99 15.79 -4.39
N GLY A 18 -6.74 15.92 -4.82
CA GLY A 18 -6.22 15.21 -5.99
C GLY A 18 -6.32 13.69 -5.84
N VAL A 19 -5.92 13.14 -4.69
CA VAL A 19 -6.02 11.70 -4.38
C VAL A 19 -7.48 11.25 -4.37
N ARG A 20 -8.39 12.01 -3.77
CA ARG A 20 -9.84 11.71 -3.77
C ARG A 20 -10.41 11.71 -5.19
N GLY A 21 -10.08 12.72 -5.99
CA GLY A 21 -10.52 12.83 -7.39
C GLY A 21 -9.99 11.68 -8.25
N PHE A 22 -8.72 11.31 -8.08
CA PHE A 22 -8.13 10.16 -8.76
C PHE A 22 -8.81 8.85 -8.34
N ALA A 23 -9.00 8.62 -7.04
CA ALA A 23 -9.66 7.42 -6.52
C ALA A 23 -11.10 7.27 -7.07
N ALA A 24 -11.86 8.37 -7.15
CA ALA A 24 -13.20 8.36 -7.72
C ALA A 24 -13.21 8.00 -9.22
N ARG A 25 -12.32 8.61 -10.01
CA ARG A 25 -12.18 8.31 -11.45
C ARG A 25 -11.74 6.88 -11.69
N LEU A 26 -10.73 6.42 -10.95
CA LEU A 26 -10.25 5.05 -11.01
C LEU A 26 -11.38 4.07 -10.66
N GLY A 27 -12.11 4.32 -9.57
CA GLY A 27 -13.24 3.49 -9.16
C GLY A 27 -14.31 3.38 -10.25
N ALA A 28 -14.65 4.49 -10.91
CA ALA A 28 -15.58 4.48 -12.04
C ALA A 28 -15.05 3.70 -13.25
N THR A 29 -13.77 3.82 -13.59
CA THR A 29 -13.14 3.04 -14.67
C THR A 29 -13.14 1.54 -14.35
N LEU A 30 -12.76 1.17 -13.13
CA LEU A 30 -12.73 -0.22 -12.68
C LEU A 30 -14.13 -0.84 -12.61
N ALA A 31 -15.16 -0.06 -12.30
CA ALA A 31 -16.55 -0.54 -12.29
C ALA A 31 -17.02 -1.02 -13.67
N SER A 32 -16.44 -0.52 -14.76
CA SER A 32 -16.71 -0.99 -16.13
C SER A 32 -15.77 -2.10 -16.62
N LEU A 33 -14.75 -2.47 -15.84
CA LEU A 33 -13.76 -3.47 -16.25
C LEU A 33 -14.39 -4.85 -16.20
N THR A 34 -14.41 -5.53 -17.34
CA THR A 34 -14.85 -6.92 -17.45
C THR A 34 -13.71 -7.90 -17.19
N ASP A 35 -14.02 -9.15 -16.83
CA ASP A 35 -13.00 -10.20 -16.63
C ASP A 35 -12.16 -10.42 -17.89
N GLN A 36 -12.78 -10.43 -19.08
CA GLN A 36 -12.07 -10.55 -20.35
C GLN A 36 -11.07 -9.40 -20.57
N GLN A 37 -11.42 -8.18 -20.15
CA GLN A 37 -10.51 -7.03 -20.20
C GLN A 37 -9.43 -7.09 -19.13
N ALA A 38 -9.73 -7.66 -17.96
CA ALA A 38 -8.77 -7.87 -16.89
C ALA A 38 -7.61 -8.80 -17.31
N ASP A 39 -7.89 -9.77 -18.18
CA ASP A 39 -6.89 -10.69 -18.73
C ASP A 39 -6.05 -10.10 -19.86
N GLN A 40 -6.45 -8.94 -20.43
CA GLN A 40 -5.68 -8.32 -21.51
C GLN A 40 -4.35 -7.72 -21.01
N PRO A 41 -3.32 -7.68 -21.87
CA PRO A 41 -2.07 -6.98 -21.57
C PRO A 41 -2.31 -5.51 -21.23
N SER A 42 -1.61 -5.05 -20.20
CA SER A 42 -1.54 -3.65 -19.80
C SER A 42 -0.36 -2.94 -20.47
N LEU A 43 -0.21 -1.64 -20.20
CA LEU A 43 0.96 -0.85 -20.60
C LEU A 43 2.23 -1.22 -19.83
N LEU A 44 2.11 -1.96 -18.72
CA LEU A 44 3.25 -2.51 -18.01
C LEU A 44 3.63 -3.83 -18.68
N THR A 45 4.84 -3.86 -19.26
CA THR A 45 5.34 -5.03 -20.00
C THR A 45 5.23 -6.32 -19.17
N GLY A 46 4.52 -7.31 -19.71
CA GLY A 46 4.33 -8.61 -19.07
C GLY A 46 3.21 -8.65 -18.01
N TRP A 47 2.45 -7.57 -17.82
CA TRP A 47 1.37 -7.50 -16.85
C TRP A 47 0.00 -7.40 -17.52
N SER A 48 -1.00 -8.12 -17.02
CA SER A 48 -2.40 -7.89 -17.37
C SER A 48 -3.00 -6.70 -16.60
N HIS A 49 -4.14 -6.17 -17.05
CA HIS A 49 -4.88 -5.15 -16.29
C HIS A 49 -5.25 -5.66 -14.88
N GLY A 50 -5.69 -6.90 -14.76
CA GLY A 50 -6.04 -7.52 -13.48
C GLY A 50 -4.84 -7.59 -12.52
N GLN A 51 -3.64 -7.87 -13.03
CA GLN A 51 -2.41 -7.84 -12.23
C GLN A 51 -2.07 -6.43 -11.76
N GLY A 52 -2.25 -5.42 -12.62
CA GLY A 52 -2.09 -4.02 -12.26
C GLY A 52 -3.04 -3.57 -11.15
N VAL A 53 -4.34 -3.87 -11.29
CA VAL A 53 -5.38 -3.57 -10.28
C VAL A 53 -5.07 -4.26 -8.95
N THR A 54 -4.69 -5.52 -9.02
CA THR A 54 -4.33 -6.34 -7.86
C THR A 54 -3.11 -5.78 -7.13
N HIS A 55 -2.08 -5.34 -7.87
CA HIS A 55 -0.92 -4.69 -7.29
C HIS A 55 -1.28 -3.35 -6.65
N LEU A 56 -2.11 -2.54 -7.31
CA LEU A 56 -2.57 -1.26 -6.79
C LEU A 56 -3.33 -1.41 -5.47
N ALA A 57 -4.23 -2.39 -5.38
CA ALA A 57 -4.95 -2.70 -4.13
C ALA A 57 -3.97 -3.08 -3.01
N ARG A 58 -2.98 -3.94 -3.29
CA ARG A 58 -1.93 -4.30 -2.32
C ARG A 58 -1.05 -3.12 -1.92
N SER A 59 -0.73 -2.23 -2.85
CA SER A 59 0.03 -1.02 -2.56
C SER A 59 -0.77 -0.05 -1.68
N ALA A 60 -2.07 0.10 -1.90
CA ALA A 60 -2.94 0.91 -1.05
C ALA A 60 -2.98 0.37 0.40
N ASP A 61 -3.07 -0.95 0.58
CA ASP A 61 -2.97 -1.58 1.91
C ASP A 61 -1.61 -1.31 2.58
N ALA A 62 -0.52 -1.37 1.81
CA ALA A 62 0.82 -1.09 2.29
C ALA A 62 0.94 0.35 2.79
N TYR A 63 0.44 1.32 2.02
CA TYR A 63 0.45 2.73 2.41
C TYR A 63 -0.44 2.99 3.62
N HIS A 64 -1.62 2.37 3.68
CA HIS A 64 -2.47 2.47 4.87
C HIS A 64 -1.74 2.02 6.13
N ARG A 65 -1.04 0.87 6.08
CA ARG A 65 -0.20 0.41 7.18
C ARG A 65 0.87 1.45 7.52
N LEU A 66 1.65 1.90 6.55
CA LEU A 66 2.74 2.87 6.79
C LEU A 66 2.24 4.18 7.43
N LEU A 67 1.09 4.69 7.01
CA LEU A 67 0.49 5.91 7.54
C LEU A 67 -0.02 5.77 8.98
N THR A 68 -0.24 4.53 9.46
CA THR A 68 -0.72 4.25 10.83
C THR A 68 0.42 3.97 11.81
N LEU A 69 1.62 3.66 11.34
CA LEU A 69 2.74 3.23 12.18
C LEU A 69 3.56 4.42 12.70
N ALA A 70 4.08 4.27 13.92
CA ALA A 70 5.07 5.18 14.46
C ALA A 70 6.48 4.82 13.95
N ARG A 71 6.80 3.54 13.86
CA ARG A 71 8.15 3.06 13.55
C ARG A 71 8.14 1.71 12.84
N ILE A 72 9.05 1.54 11.89
CA ILE A 72 9.31 0.26 11.21
C ILE A 72 10.78 -0.13 11.33
N GLY A 73 11.06 -1.42 11.50
CA GLY A 73 12.41 -1.98 11.61
C GLY A 73 12.63 -3.19 10.69
N ALA A 74 13.48 -3.03 9.68
CA ALA A 74 13.95 -4.12 8.82
C ALA A 74 15.20 -4.76 9.45
N GLU A 75 15.00 -5.86 10.17
CA GLU A 75 16.07 -6.52 10.95
C GLU A 75 17.13 -7.20 10.08
N ASP A 76 16.73 -7.67 8.90
CA ASP A 76 17.61 -8.19 7.85
C ASP A 76 18.56 -7.10 7.30
N LEU A 77 18.09 -5.85 7.27
CA LEU A 77 18.86 -4.71 6.82
C LEU A 77 19.53 -3.92 7.95
N GLY A 78 19.27 -4.28 9.22
CA GLY A 78 19.70 -3.51 10.39
C GLY A 78 19.19 -2.07 10.41
N ARG A 79 18.08 -1.78 9.70
CA ARG A 79 17.57 -0.40 9.50
C ARG A 79 16.25 -0.19 10.21
N THR A 80 16.09 1.01 10.78
CA THR A 80 14.87 1.45 11.45
C THR A 80 14.50 2.85 10.99
N TRP A 81 13.21 3.06 10.71
CA TRP A 81 12.67 4.34 10.29
C TRP A 81 11.56 4.78 11.24
N THR A 82 11.60 6.05 11.66
CA THR A 82 10.51 6.67 12.42
C THR A 82 9.61 7.40 11.43
N LEU A 83 8.31 7.07 11.45
CA LEU A 83 7.31 7.59 10.52
C LEU A 83 6.39 8.62 11.18
N SER A 84 6.09 8.42 12.47
CA SER A 84 5.24 9.29 13.27
C SER A 84 5.65 9.25 14.74
N ALA A 85 5.27 10.28 15.50
CA ALA A 85 5.43 10.30 16.96
C ALA A 85 4.52 9.29 17.68
N THR A 86 3.42 8.89 17.04
CA THR A 86 2.36 8.05 17.63
C THR A 86 1.99 6.88 16.72
N GLY A 87 1.57 5.77 17.34
CA GLY A 87 1.10 4.58 16.64
C GLY A 87 1.94 3.32 16.95
N PRO A 88 1.58 2.17 16.36
CA PRO A 88 2.29 0.91 16.57
C PRO A 88 3.69 0.94 15.98
N ARG A 89 4.55 0.06 16.50
CA ARG A 89 5.88 -0.22 16.00
C ARG A 89 5.95 -1.65 15.49
N VAL A 90 6.58 -1.83 14.34
CA VAL A 90 6.70 -3.13 13.68
C VAL A 90 8.14 -3.41 13.35
N SER A 91 8.66 -4.58 13.69
CA SER A 91 9.96 -5.03 13.21
C SER A 91 9.97 -6.50 12.81
N GLY A 92 10.90 -6.89 11.96
CA GLY A 92 11.12 -8.29 11.64
C GLY A 92 11.75 -8.51 10.28
N ARG A 93 12.29 -9.71 10.07
CA ARG A 93 12.82 -10.15 8.77
C ARG A 93 11.73 -10.36 7.71
N ALA A 94 10.47 -10.53 8.12
CA ALA A 94 9.33 -10.68 7.21
C ALA A 94 8.71 -9.34 6.78
N LEU A 95 9.30 -8.20 7.17
CA LEU A 95 8.71 -6.87 6.99
C LEU A 95 8.40 -6.56 5.52
N LEU A 96 9.32 -6.85 4.59
CA LEU A 96 9.11 -6.60 3.16
C LEU A 96 7.96 -7.45 2.59
N ALA A 97 7.93 -8.74 2.92
CA ALA A 97 6.86 -9.63 2.49
C ALA A 97 5.50 -9.18 3.01
N TRP A 98 5.46 -8.71 4.25
CA TRP A 98 4.24 -8.15 4.84
C TRP A 98 3.80 -6.84 4.19
N LEU A 99 4.72 -5.87 4.01
CA LEU A 99 4.42 -4.60 3.32
C LEU A 99 3.96 -4.83 1.88
N ALA A 100 4.58 -5.77 1.15
CA ALA A 100 4.18 -6.10 -0.21
C ALA A 100 2.87 -6.90 -0.31
N GLY A 101 2.22 -7.22 0.82
CA GLY A 101 1.00 -8.05 0.84
C GLY A 101 1.24 -9.49 0.38
N ARG A 102 2.49 -9.96 0.41
CA ARG A 102 2.93 -11.32 0.04
C ARG A 102 3.03 -12.26 1.26
N GLY A 103 2.88 -11.74 2.47
CA GLY A 103 2.94 -12.50 3.72
C GLY A 103 2.15 -11.84 4.85
N GLY A 104 1.83 -12.62 5.88
CA GLY A 104 1.12 -12.14 7.07
C GLY A 104 2.03 -11.49 8.12
N ALA A 105 1.42 -10.85 9.12
CA ALA A 105 2.13 -10.21 10.23
C ALA A 105 2.63 -11.20 11.30
N SER A 106 2.34 -12.49 11.18
CA SER A 106 2.64 -13.51 12.21
C SER A 106 4.14 -13.69 12.51
N ARG A 107 5.01 -13.28 11.57
CA ARG A 107 6.48 -13.32 11.72
C ARG A 107 7.07 -11.94 12.06
N LEU A 108 6.24 -10.98 12.47
CA LEU A 108 6.65 -9.65 12.87
C LEU A 108 6.51 -9.50 14.37
N ARG A 109 7.37 -8.66 14.95
CA ARG A 109 7.23 -8.14 16.31
C ARG A 109 6.39 -6.87 16.25
N LEU A 110 5.30 -6.85 17.01
CA LEU A 110 4.39 -5.73 17.17
C LEU A 110 4.36 -5.35 18.65
N ASP A 111 4.45 -4.06 18.96
CA ASP A 111 4.28 -3.58 20.35
C ASP A 111 2.80 -3.25 20.67
N LEU A 112 2.02 -2.94 19.65
CA LEU A 112 0.58 -2.70 19.72
C LEU A 112 -0.15 -3.45 18.58
N PRO A 113 -1.41 -3.83 18.78
CA PRO A 113 -2.24 -4.36 17.70
C PRO A 113 -2.28 -3.38 16.52
N LEU A 114 -2.17 -3.92 15.31
CA LEU A 114 -2.39 -3.12 14.11
C LEU A 114 -3.88 -2.77 13.98
N PRO A 115 -4.22 -1.58 13.45
CA PRO A 115 -5.60 -1.29 13.09
C PRO A 115 -6.12 -2.36 12.13
N ALA A 116 -7.40 -2.69 12.24
CA ALA A 116 -8.03 -3.66 11.36
C ALA A 116 -7.80 -3.23 9.90
N PRO A 117 -7.40 -4.16 9.01
CA PRO A 117 -7.22 -3.83 7.60
C PRO A 117 -8.53 -3.30 7.00
N LEU A 118 -8.41 -2.45 5.99
CA LEU A 118 -9.55 -1.92 5.26
C LEU A 118 -10.37 -3.09 4.71
N ARG A 119 -11.69 -3.05 4.91
CA ARG A 119 -12.63 -4.14 4.57
C ARG A 119 -13.01 -4.17 3.07
N TRP A 120 -12.15 -3.71 2.18
CA TRP A 120 -12.42 -3.82 0.75
C TRP A 120 -12.14 -5.26 0.28
N PRO A 121 -12.95 -5.84 -0.63
CA PRO A 121 -12.66 -7.16 -1.17
C PRO A 121 -11.28 -7.17 -1.84
N LEU A 122 -10.33 -7.82 -1.19
CA LEU A 122 -9.10 -8.22 -1.86
C LEU A 122 -9.48 -9.34 -2.83
N PRO A 123 -9.14 -9.25 -4.12
CA PRO A 123 -9.22 -10.43 -4.97
C PRO A 123 -8.35 -11.52 -4.32
N PRO A 124 -8.77 -12.81 -4.41
CA PRO A 124 -7.94 -13.90 -3.94
C PRO A 124 -6.53 -13.74 -4.50
N VAL A 125 -5.51 -14.09 -3.71
CA VAL A 125 -4.12 -14.17 -4.21
C VAL A 125 -4.18 -15.00 -5.49
N PRO A 126 -3.81 -14.45 -6.65
CA PRO A 126 -3.85 -15.26 -7.84
C PRO A 126 -2.87 -16.42 -7.63
N GLY A 127 -3.29 -17.63 -7.99
CA GLY A 127 -2.45 -18.82 -7.97
C GLY A 127 -1.41 -18.76 -9.08
N TRP A 128 -0.48 -17.82 -9.03
CA TRP A 128 0.70 -17.84 -9.89
C TRP A 128 1.75 -18.72 -9.21
N GLY A 129 1.61 -20.04 -9.44
CA GLY A 129 2.74 -20.97 -9.44
C GLY A 129 3.64 -20.71 -10.65
#